data_AF-A0A7T5JEE2-F1
#
_entry.id   AF-A0A7T5JEE2-F1
#
_cell.length_a   1.000
_cell.length_b   1.000
_cell.length_c   1.000
_cell.angle_alpha   90.00
_cell.angle_beta   90.00
_cell.angle_gamma   90.00
#
_symmetry.space_group_name_H-M   'P 1'
#
loop_
_entity.id
_entity.type
_entity.pdbx_description
1 polymer ?
#
loop_
_entity_poly.entity_id
_entity_poly.type
_entity_poly.pdbx_seq_one_letter_code
_entity_poly.pdbx_strand_id
1 'polypeptide(L)'
;MSQKIGQALRQAFGTIGSLGLAIGLLGCGEAATSLGQSAGETAISPSAAAAGSPRTALVSNAFDPAAYSIATIDAELERMMLRDCLIFEEQQINDTVYLFCAGANDQPLRVEMGYPDGPVSRYWFHDDGQFYAHEDYFDGNFTRKVLADDGKTIVFTNSQGEWEAVDDIQEWQDTIDMVSMAITTVRSELGLERGEVSSSQTKHGSADILPVGMVKLARTGGDFNHRWATLVVPQPGTAVSAEGGAMRWYDLHLATMVALTADQFCGNPSARGAYFNYEADGGSVYMGQYFIPCNTAKELMDTFGRGRQISVEMEEGGFDLGTTQQAVPALPDSMMAQFRRQVVDVLTPECSDGGLCPGDRI
;
A
#
# COMPACT_ATOMS: atom_id res chain seq x y z
N MET A 1 26.90 -1.05 6.77
CA MET A 1 25.75 -1.46 5.92
C MET A 1 25.15 -0.29 5.13
N SER A 2 25.19 0.94 5.66
CA SER A 2 24.65 2.18 5.05
C SER A 2 25.22 2.58 3.66
N GLN A 3 26.48 2.23 3.32
CA GLN A 3 27.05 2.60 2.00
C GLN A 3 26.51 1.82 0.80
N LYS A 4 25.93 0.62 1.00
CA LYS A 4 25.44 -0.20 -0.13
C LYS A 4 24.04 0.20 -0.61
N ILE A 5 23.24 0.84 0.24
CA ILE A 5 21.87 1.28 -0.08
C ILE A 5 21.91 2.56 -0.93
N GLY A 6 22.83 3.48 -0.63
CA GLY A 6 23.02 4.71 -1.43
C GLY A 6 23.47 4.47 -2.89
N GLN A 7 24.08 3.31 -3.19
CA GLN A 7 24.42 2.92 -4.57
C GLN A 7 23.23 2.31 -5.32
N ALA A 8 22.31 1.63 -4.63
CA ALA A 8 21.11 1.05 -5.25
C ALA A 8 20.13 2.15 -5.69
N LEU A 9 19.94 3.20 -4.90
CA LEU A 9 19.09 4.35 -5.26
C LEU A 9 19.64 5.12 -6.48
N ARG A 10 20.97 5.32 -6.58
CA ARG A 10 21.57 5.95 -7.79
C ARG A 10 21.39 5.12 -9.07
N GLN A 11 21.23 3.81 -8.97
CA GLN A 11 20.99 2.94 -10.12
C GLN A 11 19.50 2.88 -10.52
N ALA A 12 18.59 2.94 -9.54
CA ALA A 12 17.15 2.99 -9.79
C ALA A 12 16.72 4.30 -10.48
N PHE A 13 17.24 5.46 -10.04
CA PHE A 13 16.93 6.75 -10.68
C PHE A 13 17.64 6.97 -12.03
N GLY A 14 18.74 6.26 -12.31
CA GLY A 14 19.50 6.41 -13.55
C GLY A 14 18.97 5.62 -14.75
N THR A 15 18.07 4.65 -14.55
CA THR A 15 17.66 3.70 -15.60
C THR A 15 16.33 3.98 -16.27
N ILE A 16 15.55 4.96 -15.80
CA ILE A 16 14.26 5.34 -16.41
C ILE A 16 14.41 6.51 -17.42
N GLY A 17 15.55 7.20 -17.46
CA GLY A 17 15.75 8.42 -18.25
C GLY A 17 16.41 8.27 -19.64
N SER A 18 16.26 7.16 -20.36
CA SER A 18 16.89 7.06 -21.70
C SER A 18 16.13 6.21 -22.72
N LEU A 19 14.96 6.69 -23.13
CA LEU A 19 14.36 6.37 -24.43
C LEU A 19 13.81 7.66 -25.05
N GLY A 20 14.73 8.43 -25.63
CA GLY A 20 14.44 9.69 -26.30
C GLY A 20 15.44 9.96 -27.42
N LEU A 21 15.02 9.62 -28.65
CA LEU A 21 15.42 10.19 -29.94
C LEU A 21 16.86 10.73 -30.10
N ALA A 22 17.72 9.92 -30.71
CA ALA A 22 18.84 10.43 -31.51
C ALA A 22 18.35 10.72 -32.94
N ILE A 23 17.97 11.97 -33.22
CA ILE A 23 17.85 12.51 -34.59
C ILE A 23 19.00 13.50 -34.79
N GLY A 24 19.77 13.26 -35.84
CA GLY A 24 21.10 13.81 -36.04
C GLY A 24 21.16 15.27 -36.45
N LEU A 25 22.31 15.87 -36.15
CA LEU A 25 22.86 17.05 -36.80
C LEU A 25 24.39 16.89 -36.83
N LEU A 26 24.89 16.17 -37.84
CA LEU A 26 26.30 16.26 -38.24
C LEU A 26 26.41 17.43 -39.22
N GLY A 27 26.78 18.59 -38.71
CA GLY A 27 27.26 19.71 -39.51
C GLY A 27 28.77 19.78 -39.43
N CYS A 28 29.46 19.44 -40.52
CA CYS A 28 30.83 19.87 -40.80
C CYS A 28 31.05 19.86 -42.32
N GLY A 29 31.48 21.00 -42.89
CA GLY A 29 32.26 21.01 -44.13
C GLY A 29 31.92 22.10 -45.16
N GLU A 30 32.66 23.21 -45.12
CA GLU A 30 33.31 23.79 -46.32
C GLU A 30 34.73 23.18 -46.38
N ALA A 31 35.43 22.92 -47.48
CA ALA A 31 35.24 23.07 -48.92
C ALA A 31 36.22 22.07 -49.60
N ALA A 32 35.90 21.57 -50.80
CA ALA A 32 36.83 21.44 -51.94
C ALA A 32 36.19 20.64 -53.08
N THR A 33 36.20 21.26 -54.26
CA THR A 33 35.93 20.72 -55.60
C THR A 33 36.82 19.54 -55.99
N SER A 34 36.25 18.51 -56.65
CA SER A 34 36.71 18.04 -57.97
C SER A 34 35.75 17.01 -58.60
N LEU A 35 35.80 16.97 -59.93
CA LEU A 35 34.94 16.28 -60.90
C LEU A 35 35.06 14.75 -60.91
N GLY A 36 34.00 14.07 -61.37
CA GLY A 36 34.10 12.70 -61.90
C GLY A 36 32.75 12.03 -62.17
N GLN A 37 32.38 11.93 -63.46
CA GLN A 37 31.24 11.17 -63.98
C GLN A 37 31.41 9.65 -63.82
N SER A 38 30.33 8.89 -63.63
CA SER A 38 29.82 7.90 -64.61
C SER A 38 28.70 7.01 -64.02
N ALA A 39 27.90 6.46 -64.93
CA ALA A 39 26.62 5.77 -64.73
C ALA A 39 26.76 4.25 -64.54
N GLY A 40 25.64 3.59 -64.16
CA GLY A 40 25.41 2.14 -64.25
C GLY A 40 24.56 1.62 -63.08
N GLU A 41 23.24 1.47 -63.25
CA GLU A 41 22.53 0.20 -63.52
C GLU A 41 22.10 -0.63 -62.29
N THR A 42 20.78 -0.63 -62.07
CA THR A 42 19.85 -1.76 -61.84
C THR A 42 20.23 -2.93 -60.89
N ALA A 43 19.43 -3.15 -59.84
CA ALA A 43 18.46 -4.27 -59.71
C ALA A 43 18.13 -4.69 -58.23
N ILE A 44 16.81 -4.69 -57.93
CA ILE A 44 15.96 -5.71 -57.26
C ILE A 44 16.38 -6.34 -55.89
N SER A 45 15.55 -6.03 -54.87
CA SER A 45 14.97 -6.76 -53.68
C SER A 45 15.41 -8.21 -53.32
N PRO A 46 15.17 -8.75 -52.08
CA PRO A 46 14.05 -8.43 -51.17
C PRO A 46 14.26 -8.53 -49.63
N SER A 47 13.21 -8.11 -48.91
CA SER A 47 12.68 -8.69 -47.66
C SER A 47 13.51 -8.65 -46.37
N ALA A 48 13.14 -7.73 -45.47
CA ALA A 48 13.30 -7.91 -44.03
C ALA A 48 12.02 -7.46 -43.32
N ALA A 49 11.51 -8.35 -42.48
CA ALA A 49 10.34 -8.16 -41.63
C ALA A 49 10.57 -7.00 -40.65
N ALA A 50 9.72 -5.98 -40.71
CA ALA A 50 9.61 -4.97 -39.67
C ALA A 50 8.58 -5.46 -38.65
N ALA A 51 9.06 -5.78 -37.46
CA ALA A 51 8.24 -5.89 -36.26
C ALA A 51 7.53 -4.55 -36.05
N GLY A 52 6.22 -4.58 -35.89
CA GLY A 52 5.41 -3.40 -35.60
C GLY A 52 5.79 -2.86 -34.23
N SER A 53 6.31 -1.64 -34.19
CA SER A 53 6.37 -0.83 -32.97
C SER A 53 4.95 -0.64 -32.41
N PRO A 54 4.77 -0.59 -31.08
CA PRO A 54 3.49 -0.22 -30.50
C PRO A 54 3.13 1.19 -30.98
N ARG A 55 1.93 1.31 -31.54
CA ARG A 55 1.33 2.59 -31.89
C ARG A 55 1.13 3.37 -30.60
N THR A 56 1.84 4.48 -30.45
CA THR A 56 1.37 5.61 -29.65
C THR A 56 0.04 6.04 -30.29
N ALA A 57 -1.07 5.54 -29.75
CA ALA A 57 -2.37 6.09 -30.08
C ALA A 57 -2.40 7.47 -29.44
N LEU A 58 -2.26 8.51 -30.25
CA LEU A 58 -2.73 9.84 -29.88
C LEU A 58 -4.23 9.70 -29.57
N VAL A 59 -4.56 9.59 -28.29
CA VAL A 59 -5.93 9.62 -27.81
C VAL A 59 -6.43 11.04 -28.08
N SER A 60 -7.16 11.19 -29.17
CA SER A 60 -7.78 12.44 -29.55
C SER A 60 -8.92 12.75 -28.59
N ASN A 61 -8.78 13.83 -27.80
CA ASN A 61 -9.84 14.74 -27.35
C ASN A 61 -11.15 14.12 -26.81
N ALA A 62 -11.09 13.01 -26.09
CA ALA A 62 -12.21 12.52 -25.27
C ALA A 62 -12.02 12.92 -23.80
N PHE A 63 -11.46 14.10 -23.55
CA PHE A 63 -11.50 14.73 -22.24
C PHE A 63 -12.92 15.28 -22.09
N ASP A 64 -13.76 14.70 -21.24
CA ASP A 64 -14.99 15.37 -20.80
C ASP A 64 -14.57 16.54 -19.89
N PRO A 65 -14.57 17.80 -20.38
CA PRO A 65 -14.03 18.91 -19.62
C PRO A 65 -14.88 19.24 -18.39
N ALA A 66 -16.09 18.68 -18.29
CA ALA A 66 -17.03 18.96 -17.22
C ALA A 66 -16.81 18.09 -15.97
N ALA A 67 -16.20 16.90 -16.10
CA ALA A 67 -15.95 16.00 -14.97
C ALA A 67 -14.55 16.18 -14.34
N TYR A 68 -13.58 16.71 -15.09
CA TYR A 68 -12.18 16.77 -14.68
C TYR A 68 -11.55 18.13 -14.98
N SER A 69 -12.07 19.20 -14.39
CA SER A 69 -11.46 20.50 -14.63
C SER A 69 -10.07 20.54 -13.97
N ILE A 70 -9.02 20.82 -14.75
CA ILE A 70 -7.65 21.04 -14.25
C ILE A 70 -7.66 22.02 -13.06
N ALA A 71 -8.51 23.04 -13.13
CA ALA A 71 -8.70 24.00 -12.05
C ALA A 71 -9.17 23.35 -10.73
N THR A 72 -9.97 22.28 -10.79
CA THR A 72 -10.38 21.51 -9.61
C THR A 72 -9.21 20.75 -9.01
N ILE A 73 -8.41 20.08 -9.85
CA ILE A 73 -7.22 19.33 -9.41
C ILE A 73 -6.22 20.28 -8.75
N ASP A 74 -5.92 21.41 -9.39
CA ASP A 74 -5.02 22.43 -8.86
C ASP A 74 -5.55 23.03 -7.55
N ALA A 75 -6.85 23.35 -7.47
CA ALA A 75 -7.46 23.88 -6.25
C ALA A 75 -7.41 22.88 -5.09
N GLU A 76 -7.62 21.59 -5.36
CA GLU A 76 -7.53 20.54 -4.33
C GLU A 76 -6.08 20.31 -3.88
N LEU A 77 -5.13 20.30 -4.82
CA LEU A 77 -3.71 20.19 -4.48
C LEU A 77 -3.25 21.41 -3.66
N GLU A 78 -3.64 22.62 -4.05
CA GLU A 78 -3.37 23.84 -3.28
C GLU A 78 -3.98 23.77 -1.88
N ARG A 79 -5.24 23.31 -1.76
CA ARG A 79 -5.88 23.06 -0.46
C ARG A 79 -5.05 22.08 0.37
N MET A 80 -4.58 20.98 -0.22
CA MET A 80 -3.76 19.98 0.47
C MET A 80 -2.39 20.52 0.91
N MET A 81 -1.77 21.38 0.09
CA MET A 81 -0.50 22.06 0.39
C MET A 81 -0.59 23.01 1.58
N LEU A 82 -1.74 23.64 1.77
CA LEU A 82 -2.01 24.58 2.84
C LEU A 82 -2.53 23.93 4.13
N ARG A 83 -2.64 22.59 4.18
CA ARG A 83 -3.14 21.89 5.38
C ARG A 83 -2.14 21.99 6.53
N ASP A 84 -2.69 22.19 7.72
CA ASP A 84 -1.93 22.12 8.96
C ASP A 84 -1.54 20.67 9.28
N CYS A 85 -0.28 20.48 9.62
CA CYS A 85 0.26 19.22 10.12
C CYS A 85 0.11 19.20 11.65
N LEU A 86 -0.59 18.19 12.19
CA LEU A 86 -0.63 17.99 13.64
C LEU A 86 0.67 17.35 14.15
N ILE A 87 1.26 16.49 13.33
CA ILE A 87 2.60 15.96 13.50
C ILE A 87 3.41 16.41 12.29
N PHE A 88 4.51 17.11 12.53
CA PHE A 88 5.42 17.56 11.50
C PHE A 88 6.83 17.22 11.92
N GLU A 89 7.46 16.35 11.13
CA GLU A 89 8.81 15.86 11.38
C GLU A 89 9.61 16.03 10.09
N GLU A 90 10.77 16.66 10.23
CA GLU A 90 11.68 16.92 9.11
C GLU A 90 13.09 16.62 9.59
N GLN A 91 13.80 15.76 8.84
CA GLN A 91 15.18 15.44 9.13
C GLN A 91 15.98 15.32 7.85
N GLN A 92 17.16 15.91 7.86
CA GLN A 92 18.16 15.65 6.84
C GLN A 92 19.07 14.50 7.30
N ILE A 93 19.08 13.42 6.52
CA ILE A 93 19.93 12.25 6.77
C ILE A 93 20.83 12.07 5.55
N ASN A 94 22.11 12.29 5.76
CA ASN A 94 23.10 12.50 4.69
C ASN A 94 22.70 13.71 3.82
N ASP A 95 22.61 13.51 2.51
CA ASP A 95 22.24 14.57 1.56
C ASP A 95 20.72 14.56 1.25
N THR A 96 19.94 13.70 1.90
CA THR A 96 18.50 13.54 1.65
C THR A 96 17.69 14.14 2.79
N VAL A 97 16.72 14.97 2.44
CA VAL A 97 15.70 15.53 3.32
C VAL A 97 14.50 14.60 3.29
N TYR A 98 14.06 14.19 4.48
CA TYR A 98 12.86 13.43 4.72
C TYR A 98 11.88 14.30 5.48
N LEU A 99 10.64 14.36 5.02
CA LEU A 99 9.59 15.12 5.67
C LEU A 99 8.33 14.26 5.78
N PHE A 100 7.77 14.23 6.98
CA PHE A 100 6.52 13.58 7.30
C PHE A 100 5.56 14.56 7.96
N CYS A 101 4.42 14.79 7.31
CA CYS A 101 3.32 15.58 7.83
C CYS A 101 2.12 14.66 8.00
N ALA A 102 1.59 14.59 9.22
CA ALA A 102 0.44 13.76 9.55
C ALA A 102 -0.66 14.54 10.28
N GLY A 103 -1.89 14.05 10.08
CA GLY A 103 -3.10 14.60 10.66
C GLY A 103 -3.41 13.98 12.01
N ALA A 104 -4.70 13.97 12.37
CA ALA A 104 -5.14 13.26 13.57
C ALA A 104 -4.86 11.76 13.40
N ASN A 105 -4.63 11.04 14.49
CA ASN A 105 -4.36 9.59 14.46
C ASN A 105 -3.10 9.16 13.66
N ASP A 106 -2.15 10.06 13.42
CA ASP A 106 -0.87 9.74 12.78
C ASP A 106 -1.04 9.16 11.35
N GLN A 107 -2.09 9.60 10.67
CA GLN A 107 -2.34 9.33 9.25
C GLN A 107 -1.55 10.31 8.36
N PRO A 108 -0.85 9.84 7.32
CA PRO A 108 -0.07 10.72 6.46
C PRO A 108 -0.98 11.70 5.74
N LEU A 109 -0.58 12.97 5.70
CA LEU A 109 -1.19 14.02 4.86
C LEU A 109 -0.23 14.43 3.74
N ARG A 110 1.06 14.50 4.06
CA ARG A 110 2.14 14.73 3.10
C ARG A 110 3.40 13.97 3.51
N VAL A 111 4.02 13.35 2.51
CA VAL A 111 5.33 12.71 2.64
C VAL A 111 6.25 13.27 1.57
N GLU A 112 7.47 13.63 1.92
CA GLU A 112 8.44 14.18 0.99
C GLU A 112 9.83 13.56 1.23
N MET A 113 10.50 13.26 0.13
CA MET A 113 11.87 12.75 0.11
C MET A 113 12.61 13.39 -1.05
N GLY A 114 13.76 14.00 -0.78
CA GLY A 114 14.53 14.63 -1.85
C GLY A 114 15.86 15.21 -1.41
N TYR A 115 16.56 15.86 -2.33
CA TYR A 115 17.83 16.54 -2.07
C TYR A 115 17.60 18.06 -2.02
N PRO A 116 18.30 18.82 -1.14
CA PRO A 116 18.09 20.27 -1.01
C PRO A 116 18.15 21.06 -2.33
N ASP A 117 19.06 20.67 -3.23
CA ASP A 117 19.26 21.29 -4.54
C ASP A 117 19.05 20.30 -5.70
N GLY A 118 18.29 19.23 -5.47
CA GLY A 118 18.18 18.12 -6.42
C GLY A 118 16.77 17.57 -6.55
N PRO A 119 16.64 16.31 -6.98
CA PRO A 119 15.35 15.70 -7.16
C PRO A 119 14.56 15.62 -5.86
N VAL A 120 13.25 15.84 -5.96
CA VAL A 120 12.32 15.76 -4.83
C VAL A 120 11.07 15.02 -5.28
N SER A 121 10.63 14.04 -4.50
CA SER A 121 9.33 13.38 -4.68
C SER A 121 8.43 13.75 -3.50
N ARG A 122 7.20 14.18 -3.79
CA ARG A 122 6.18 14.56 -2.81
C ARG A 122 4.92 13.75 -3.04
N TYR A 123 4.36 13.25 -1.95
CA TYR A 123 3.17 12.43 -1.95
C TYR A 123 2.11 13.09 -1.07
N TRP A 124 0.90 13.18 -1.60
CA TRP A 124 -0.25 13.82 -0.96
C TRP A 124 -1.35 12.81 -0.72
N PHE A 125 -1.98 12.92 0.44
CA PHE A 125 -3.02 11.99 0.89
C PHE A 125 -4.27 12.77 1.28
N HIS A 126 -5.45 12.21 1.05
CA HIS A 126 -6.70 12.72 1.59
C HIS A 126 -6.72 12.64 3.12
N ASP A 127 -7.73 13.27 3.73
CA ASP A 127 -7.87 13.32 5.19
C ASP A 127 -8.19 11.94 5.81
N ASP A 128 -8.64 10.98 5.00
CA ASP A 128 -8.84 9.58 5.37
C ASP A 128 -7.59 8.69 5.16
N GLY A 129 -6.48 9.29 4.71
CA GLY A 129 -5.20 8.61 4.46
C GLY A 129 -5.09 7.97 3.07
N GLN A 130 -6.09 8.08 2.20
CA GLN A 130 -5.97 7.58 0.82
C GLN A 130 -4.98 8.43 0.01
N PHE A 131 -4.11 7.77 -0.75
CA PHE A 131 -3.17 8.44 -1.65
C PHE A 131 -3.93 9.17 -2.78
N TYR A 132 -3.57 10.44 -3.01
CA TYR A 132 -4.24 11.31 -3.98
C TYR A 132 -3.33 11.71 -5.14
N ALA A 133 -2.16 12.26 -4.83
CA ALA A 133 -1.29 12.87 -5.82
C ALA A 133 0.18 12.63 -5.53
N HIS A 134 0.95 12.52 -6.60
CA HIS A 134 2.41 12.45 -6.59
C HIS A 134 2.98 13.62 -7.40
N GLU A 135 4.00 14.27 -6.87
CA GLU A 135 4.76 15.32 -7.56
C GLU A 135 6.25 14.97 -7.51
N ASP A 136 6.87 14.85 -8.68
CA ASP A 136 8.32 14.72 -8.84
C ASP A 136 8.89 16.04 -9.37
N TYR A 137 9.94 16.52 -8.74
CA TYR A 137 10.82 17.54 -9.26
C TYR A 137 12.10 16.89 -9.76
N PHE A 138 12.38 17.00 -11.06
CA PHE A 138 13.61 16.49 -11.65
C PHE A 138 14.06 17.41 -12.79
N ASP A 139 15.35 17.76 -12.79
CA ASP A 139 15.98 18.59 -13.83
C ASP A 139 15.23 19.90 -14.12
N GLY A 140 14.80 20.61 -13.06
CA GLY A 140 14.12 21.89 -13.18
C GLY A 140 12.63 21.81 -13.54
N ASN A 141 12.08 20.61 -13.74
CA ASN A 141 10.68 20.42 -14.12
C ASN A 141 9.90 19.67 -13.05
N PHE A 142 8.64 20.06 -12.86
CA PHE A 142 7.69 19.36 -12.02
C PHE A 142 6.79 18.47 -12.86
N THR A 143 6.73 17.18 -12.51
CA THR A 143 5.76 16.23 -13.03
C THR A 143 4.78 15.92 -11.91
N ARG A 144 3.51 16.26 -12.08
CA ARG A 144 2.43 15.88 -11.16
C ARG A 144 1.66 14.72 -11.75
N LYS A 145 1.21 13.80 -10.93
CA LYS A 145 0.29 12.70 -11.28
C LYS A 145 -0.83 12.66 -10.25
N VAL A 146 -2.07 12.55 -10.73
CA VAL A 146 -3.28 12.47 -9.91
C VAL A 146 -4.20 11.42 -10.51
N LEU A 147 -4.84 10.60 -9.67
CA LEU A 147 -5.90 9.71 -10.13
C LEU A 147 -7.20 10.49 -10.24
N ALA A 148 -7.84 10.42 -11.40
CA ALA A 148 -9.17 10.97 -11.60
C ALA A 148 -10.23 10.20 -10.79
N ASP A 149 -11.38 10.84 -10.53
CA ASP A 149 -12.46 10.28 -9.72
C ASP A 149 -13.07 8.97 -10.27
N ASP A 150 -12.86 8.66 -11.56
CA ASP A 150 -13.27 7.37 -12.14
C ASP A 150 -12.40 6.18 -11.68
N GLY A 151 -11.32 6.47 -10.97
CA GLY A 151 -10.40 5.49 -10.43
C GLY A 151 -9.58 4.73 -11.48
N LYS A 152 -9.48 5.26 -12.72
CA LYS A 152 -8.81 4.60 -13.85
C LYS A 152 -7.93 5.53 -14.68
N THR A 153 -8.30 6.79 -14.79
CA THR A 153 -7.55 7.77 -15.58
C THR A 153 -6.52 8.46 -14.70
N ILE A 154 -5.25 8.45 -15.13
CA ILE A 154 -4.20 9.26 -14.52
C ILE A 154 -4.13 10.58 -15.28
N VAL A 155 -4.21 11.68 -14.55
CA VAL A 155 -3.99 13.02 -15.07
C VAL A 155 -2.61 13.48 -14.62
N PHE A 156 -1.75 13.89 -15.55
CA PHE A 156 -0.37 14.25 -15.23
C PHE A 156 0.16 15.44 -16.02
N THR A 157 1.17 16.14 -15.50
CA THR A 157 1.84 17.22 -16.23
C THR A 157 3.02 16.66 -17.01
N ASN A 158 3.10 16.95 -18.31
CA ASN A 158 4.26 16.60 -19.13
C ASN A 158 5.45 17.55 -18.85
N SER A 159 6.57 17.36 -19.55
CA SER A 159 7.78 18.18 -19.37
C SER A 159 7.61 19.66 -19.77
N GLN A 160 6.52 20.01 -20.45
CA GLN A 160 6.17 21.39 -20.81
C GLN A 160 5.21 22.03 -19.78
N GLY A 161 4.82 21.27 -18.74
CA GLY A 161 3.82 21.69 -17.76
C GLY A 161 2.38 21.63 -18.29
N GLU A 162 2.16 20.99 -19.44
CA GLU A 162 0.82 20.78 -19.98
C GLU A 162 0.21 19.52 -19.37
N TRP A 163 -1.09 19.55 -19.10
CA TRP A 163 -1.80 18.41 -18.54
C TRP A 163 -2.18 17.41 -19.64
N GLU A 164 -1.82 16.16 -19.43
CA GLU A 164 -2.18 15.01 -20.23
C GLU A 164 -2.97 14.01 -19.37
N ALA A 165 -3.69 13.10 -20.03
CA ALA A 165 -4.36 12.01 -19.35
C ALA A 165 -4.10 10.69 -20.06
N VAL A 166 -3.96 9.63 -19.25
CA VAL A 166 -3.77 8.28 -19.72
C VAL A 166 -4.64 7.32 -18.90
N ASP A 167 -5.32 6.40 -19.59
CA ASP A 167 -6.05 5.31 -18.96
C ASP A 167 -5.10 4.13 -18.70
N ASP A 168 -4.20 4.29 -17.72
CA ASP A 168 -3.24 3.26 -17.32
C ASP A 168 -3.33 2.99 -15.81
N ILE A 169 -4.34 2.22 -15.42
CA ILE A 169 -4.53 1.83 -14.02
C ILE A 169 -3.34 1.04 -13.44
N GLN A 170 -2.56 0.36 -14.29
CA GLN A 170 -1.39 -0.38 -13.83
C GLN A 170 -0.28 0.58 -13.43
N GLU A 171 -0.02 1.62 -14.23
CA GLU A 171 0.93 2.69 -13.87
C GLU A 171 0.55 3.37 -12.55
N TRP A 172 -0.74 3.55 -12.28
CA TRP A 172 -1.18 4.10 -11.00
C TRP A 172 -0.94 3.16 -9.83
N GLN A 173 -1.21 1.87 -10.01
CA GLN A 173 -0.91 0.85 -8.99
C GLN A 173 0.58 0.79 -8.67
N ASP A 174 1.43 0.80 -9.69
CA ASP A 174 2.89 0.86 -9.53
C ASP A 174 3.30 2.13 -8.74
N THR A 175 2.61 3.25 -8.98
CA THR A 175 2.80 4.49 -8.22
C THR A 175 2.41 4.33 -6.74
N ILE A 176 1.27 3.70 -6.44
CA ILE A 176 0.85 3.40 -5.06
C ILE A 176 1.89 2.52 -4.33
N ASP A 177 2.43 1.52 -5.02
CA ASP A 177 3.41 0.61 -4.43
C ASP A 177 4.71 1.38 -4.10
N MET A 178 5.15 2.27 -5.00
CA MET A 178 6.28 3.19 -4.73
C MET A 178 6.01 4.14 -3.56
N VAL A 179 4.80 4.71 -3.48
CA VAL A 179 4.39 5.59 -2.37
C VAL A 179 4.46 4.85 -1.04
N SER A 180 3.97 3.61 -0.99
CA SER A 180 3.98 2.79 0.22
C SER A 180 5.41 2.53 0.71
N MET A 181 6.33 2.25 -0.22
CA MET A 181 7.76 2.14 0.08
C MET A 181 8.36 3.46 0.58
N ALA A 182 7.98 4.59 -0.03
CA ALA A 182 8.47 5.91 0.37
C ALA A 182 8.00 6.30 1.78
N ILE A 183 6.72 6.07 2.12
CA ILE A 183 6.19 6.28 3.48
C ILE A 183 6.99 5.47 4.49
N THR A 184 7.19 4.17 4.21
CA THR A 184 7.92 3.26 5.09
C THR A 184 9.35 3.75 5.31
N THR A 185 10.03 4.13 4.23
CA THR A 185 11.39 4.65 4.28
C THR A 185 11.47 5.94 5.10
N VAL A 186 10.60 6.92 4.82
CA VAL A 186 10.56 8.20 5.53
C VAL A 186 10.29 7.99 7.01
N ARG A 187 9.32 7.14 7.38
CA ARG A 187 9.03 6.87 8.80
C ARG A 187 10.19 6.19 9.51
N SER A 188 10.84 5.23 8.85
CA SER A 188 12.00 4.53 9.40
C SER A 188 13.18 5.48 9.65
N GLU A 189 13.53 6.28 8.65
CA GLU A 189 14.63 7.24 8.71
C GLU A 189 14.36 8.34 9.75
N LEU A 190 13.12 8.81 9.87
CA LEU A 190 12.71 9.78 10.89
C LEU A 190 12.52 9.18 12.30
N GLY A 191 12.71 7.87 12.48
CA GLY A 191 12.47 7.20 13.76
C GLY A 191 11.01 7.27 14.23
N LEU A 192 10.08 7.40 13.28
CA LEU A 192 8.62 7.43 13.49
C LEU A 192 7.99 6.05 13.42
N GLU A 193 8.81 5.00 13.36
CA GLU A 193 8.33 3.65 13.60
C GLU A 193 7.64 3.64 14.95
N ARG A 194 6.35 3.31 14.96
CA ARG A 194 5.53 3.32 16.17
C ARG A 194 6.13 2.36 17.19
N GLY A 195 6.94 2.89 18.09
CA GLY A 195 7.45 2.21 19.26
C GLY A 195 7.93 0.78 19.00
N GLU A 196 8.96 0.60 18.18
CA GLU A 196 9.97 -0.35 18.63
C GLU A 196 10.56 0.23 19.91
N VAL A 197 10.22 -0.39 21.03
CA VAL A 197 10.90 -0.18 22.30
C VAL A 197 12.39 -0.38 22.03
N SER A 198 13.14 0.72 22.00
CA SER A 198 14.60 0.75 21.98
C SER A 198 15.13 -0.25 23.00
N SER A 199 15.60 -1.41 22.51
CA SER A 199 16.04 -2.57 23.28
C SER A 199 17.44 -2.40 23.87
N SER A 200 17.71 -1.22 24.42
CA SER A 200 18.82 -1.03 25.37
C SER A 200 18.24 -0.72 26.74
N GLN A 201 18.40 -1.67 27.67
CA GLN A 201 18.10 -1.59 29.11
C GLN A 201 16.67 -1.92 29.55
N THR A 202 16.32 -3.20 29.61
CA THR A 202 16.48 -4.00 30.84
C THR A 202 16.11 -5.46 30.58
N LYS A 203 17.00 -6.32 31.04
CA LYS A 203 16.97 -7.77 30.95
C LYS A 203 15.83 -8.30 31.83
N HIS A 204 14.63 -8.50 31.29
CA HIS A 204 13.62 -9.42 31.81
C HIS A 204 12.91 -10.09 30.62
N GLY A 205 12.94 -11.42 30.59
CA GLY A 205 12.62 -12.23 29.41
C GLY A 205 11.20 -11.98 28.87
N SER A 206 11.14 -11.40 27.67
CA SER A 206 10.01 -11.55 26.77
C SER A 206 10.46 -12.53 25.70
N ALA A 207 9.85 -13.70 25.66
CA ALA A 207 10.01 -14.61 24.53
C ALA A 207 9.63 -13.87 23.24
N ASP A 208 10.37 -14.09 22.15
CA ASP A 208 10.01 -13.60 20.83
C ASP A 208 8.57 -14.02 20.51
N ILE A 209 7.64 -13.05 20.56
CA ILE A 209 6.22 -13.30 20.31
C ILE A 209 6.09 -13.37 18.79
N LEU A 210 6.18 -14.58 18.25
CA LEU A 210 5.85 -14.87 16.86
C LEU A 210 4.44 -14.33 16.53
N PRO A 211 4.23 -13.79 15.33
CA PRO A 211 2.91 -13.36 14.89
C PRO A 211 1.87 -14.45 15.08
N VAL A 212 0.68 -14.06 15.54
CA VAL A 212 -0.44 -14.98 15.71
C VAL A 212 -0.92 -15.50 14.35
N GLY A 213 -0.75 -14.69 13.30
CA GLY A 213 -1.01 -15.05 11.91
C GLY A 213 -0.79 -13.87 10.97
N MET A 214 -1.12 -14.09 9.70
CA MET A 214 -1.10 -13.09 8.64
C MET A 214 -2.52 -12.80 8.16
N VAL A 215 -2.84 -11.52 7.98
CA VAL A 215 -4.14 -11.04 7.49
C VAL A 215 -3.95 -10.49 6.09
N LYS A 216 -4.57 -11.17 5.13
CA LYS A 216 -4.59 -10.76 3.72
C LYS A 216 -5.82 -9.92 3.45
N LEU A 217 -5.64 -8.64 3.11
CA LEU A 217 -6.69 -7.71 2.75
C LEU A 217 -7.03 -7.84 1.27
N ALA A 218 -8.33 -7.87 0.95
CA ALA A 218 -8.78 -7.85 -0.44
C ALA A 218 -8.69 -6.42 -1.01
N ARG A 219 -7.83 -6.21 -2.02
CA ARG A 219 -7.66 -4.91 -2.71
C ARG A 219 -8.95 -4.41 -3.38
N THR A 220 -9.67 -5.32 -4.03
CA THR A 220 -10.83 -4.98 -4.86
C THR A 220 -11.85 -6.13 -4.87
N GLY A 221 -13.12 -5.80 -4.68
CA GLY A 221 -14.22 -6.77 -4.61
C GLY A 221 -14.88 -6.81 -3.25
N GLY A 222 -16.15 -6.39 -3.20
CA GLY A 222 -16.95 -6.28 -1.98
C GLY A 222 -17.91 -5.09 -2.07
N ASP A 223 -19.04 -5.17 -1.38
CA ASP A 223 -19.88 -3.99 -1.11
C ASP A 223 -19.05 -2.98 -0.30
N PHE A 224 -19.04 -1.70 -0.68
CA PHE A 224 -18.32 -0.61 0.02
C PHE A 224 -18.61 -0.54 1.53
N ASN A 225 -19.72 -1.12 1.97
CA ASN A 225 -20.10 -1.19 3.38
C ASN A 225 -19.47 -2.37 4.15
N HIS A 226 -18.73 -3.27 3.48
CA HIS A 226 -18.15 -4.46 4.07
C HIS A 226 -16.69 -4.64 3.62
N ARG A 227 -15.79 -4.90 4.57
CA ARG A 227 -14.39 -5.25 4.27
C ARG A 227 -14.22 -6.76 4.17
N TRP A 228 -13.29 -7.21 3.34
CA TRP A 228 -12.97 -8.64 3.17
C TRP A 228 -11.50 -8.87 3.50
N ALA A 229 -11.26 -9.85 4.36
CA ALA A 229 -9.93 -10.26 4.77
C ALA A 229 -9.83 -11.79 4.84
N THR A 230 -8.61 -12.31 4.78
CA THR A 230 -8.32 -13.72 5.07
C THR A 230 -7.30 -13.79 6.18
N LEU A 231 -7.66 -14.39 7.32
CA LEU A 231 -6.72 -14.66 8.41
C LEU A 231 -6.11 -16.05 8.18
N VAL A 232 -4.81 -16.08 7.89
CA VAL A 232 -4.01 -17.30 7.72
C VAL A 232 -3.14 -17.50 8.95
N VAL A 233 -3.29 -18.63 9.64
CA VAL A 233 -2.53 -18.93 10.86
C VAL A 233 -1.64 -20.16 10.68
N PRO A 234 -0.43 -20.18 11.25
CA PRO A 234 0.50 -21.29 11.05
C PRO A 234 0.16 -22.53 11.88
N GLN A 235 -0.72 -22.42 12.89
CA GLN A 235 -0.98 -23.54 13.79
C GLN A 235 -1.85 -24.59 13.10
N PRO A 236 -1.38 -25.85 13.00
CA PRO A 236 -2.18 -26.93 12.43
C PRO A 236 -3.30 -27.36 13.37
N GLY A 237 -3.08 -27.32 14.69
CA GLY A 237 -4.05 -27.68 15.72
C GLY A 237 -4.55 -26.44 16.47
N THR A 238 -5.79 -26.04 16.23
CA THR A 238 -6.36 -24.81 16.84
C THR A 238 -7.13 -25.09 18.13
N ALA A 239 -7.40 -26.36 18.43
CA ALA A 239 -8.10 -26.80 19.63
C ALA A 239 -7.19 -26.86 20.88
N VAL A 240 -5.87 -26.86 20.70
CA VAL A 240 -4.91 -26.88 21.82
C VAL A 240 -4.83 -25.52 22.50
N SER A 241 -4.44 -25.53 23.77
CA SER A 241 -4.23 -24.31 24.54
C SER A 241 -3.16 -23.44 23.89
N ALA A 242 -3.43 -22.15 23.73
CA ALA A 242 -2.47 -21.19 23.18
C ALA A 242 -1.29 -20.96 24.15
N GLU A 243 -1.56 -20.99 25.47
CA GLU A 243 -0.59 -20.59 26.50
C GLU A 243 -0.66 -21.45 27.78
N GLY A 244 -1.16 -22.68 27.68
CA GLY A 244 -1.31 -23.58 28.84
C GLY A 244 -2.51 -23.28 29.74
N GLY A 245 -3.32 -22.27 29.41
CA GLY A 245 -4.60 -21.95 30.07
C GLY A 245 -5.83 -22.50 29.34
N ALA A 246 -7.01 -21.96 29.65
CA ALA A 246 -8.27 -22.37 29.05
C ALA A 246 -8.45 -21.83 27.62
N MET A 247 -7.73 -20.78 27.23
CA MET A 247 -7.76 -20.20 25.89
C MET A 247 -7.10 -21.11 24.86
N ARG A 248 -7.83 -21.47 23.79
CA ARG A 248 -7.29 -22.22 22.66
C ARG A 248 -6.78 -21.27 21.59
N TRP A 249 -5.91 -21.74 20.71
CA TRP A 249 -5.49 -20.97 19.52
C TRP A 249 -6.69 -20.48 18.71
N TYR A 250 -7.70 -21.34 18.52
CA TYR A 250 -8.96 -20.97 17.88
C TYR A 250 -9.61 -19.74 18.53
N ASP A 251 -9.69 -19.71 19.86
CA ASP A 251 -10.33 -18.60 20.57
C ASP A 251 -9.50 -17.30 20.42
N LEU A 252 -8.17 -17.40 20.44
CA LEU A 252 -7.28 -16.26 20.22
C LEU A 252 -7.42 -15.71 18.79
N HIS A 253 -7.55 -16.57 17.78
CA HIS A 253 -7.74 -16.14 16.39
C HIS A 253 -9.08 -15.42 16.21
N LEU A 254 -10.17 -15.93 16.80
CA LEU A 254 -11.45 -15.23 16.81
C LEU A 254 -11.34 -13.87 17.53
N ALA A 255 -10.67 -13.84 18.68
CA ALA A 255 -10.42 -12.60 19.43
C ALA A 255 -9.61 -11.58 18.59
N THR A 256 -8.67 -12.07 17.78
CA THR A 256 -7.87 -11.27 16.84
C THR A 256 -8.76 -10.66 15.75
N MET A 257 -9.62 -11.46 15.11
CA MET A 257 -10.53 -10.95 14.08
C MET A 257 -11.52 -9.92 14.65
N VAL A 258 -12.03 -10.15 15.87
CA VAL A 258 -12.87 -9.18 16.59
C VAL A 258 -12.12 -7.86 16.81
N ALA A 259 -10.88 -7.93 17.30
CA ALA A 259 -10.08 -6.76 17.58
C ALA A 259 -9.75 -5.96 16.30
N LEU A 260 -9.31 -6.64 15.24
CA LEU A 260 -9.06 -6.04 13.94
C LEU A 260 -10.32 -5.38 13.36
N THR A 261 -11.47 -6.03 13.52
CA THR A 261 -12.75 -5.45 13.10
C THR A 261 -13.02 -4.14 13.83
N ALA A 262 -12.96 -4.16 15.16
CA ALA A 262 -13.25 -2.99 15.98
C ALA A 262 -12.32 -1.80 15.67
N ASP A 263 -11.02 -2.08 15.54
CA ASP A 263 -9.99 -1.05 15.50
C ASP A 263 -9.60 -0.62 14.07
N GLN A 264 -9.50 -1.56 13.14
CA GLN A 264 -9.00 -1.28 11.78
C GLN A 264 -10.14 -1.04 10.80
N PHE A 265 -11.21 -1.86 10.85
CA PHE A 265 -12.25 -1.82 9.83
C PHE A 265 -13.42 -0.89 10.16
N CYS A 266 -13.71 -0.69 11.45
CA CYS A 266 -14.87 0.07 11.91
C CYS A 266 -14.59 1.54 12.23
N GLY A 267 -13.47 2.07 11.72
CA GLY A 267 -13.13 3.50 11.77
C GLY A 267 -13.91 4.34 10.75
N ASN A 268 -14.37 3.74 9.65
CA ASN A 268 -15.19 4.42 8.65
C ASN A 268 -16.69 4.37 9.04
N PRO A 269 -17.42 5.49 9.07
CA PRO A 269 -18.86 5.52 9.39
C PRO A 269 -19.75 4.65 8.49
N SER A 270 -19.33 4.37 7.25
CA SER A 270 -20.08 3.50 6.33
C SER A 270 -19.79 2.01 6.52
N ALA A 271 -18.72 1.65 7.24
CA ALA A 271 -18.36 0.26 7.46
C ALA A 271 -19.37 -0.40 8.41
N ARG A 272 -19.95 -1.50 7.96
CA ARG A 272 -20.90 -2.32 8.75
C ARG A 272 -20.21 -3.47 9.47
N GLY A 273 -19.04 -3.87 9.00
CA GLY A 273 -18.26 -4.96 9.56
C GLY A 273 -17.20 -5.48 8.59
N ALA A 274 -16.61 -6.62 8.94
CA ALA A 274 -15.63 -7.31 8.11
C ALA A 274 -16.00 -8.80 7.95
N TYR A 275 -15.84 -9.31 6.74
CA TYR A 275 -15.82 -10.73 6.42
C TYR A 275 -14.40 -11.25 6.54
N PHE A 276 -14.23 -12.36 7.24
CA PHE A 276 -12.97 -13.10 7.32
C PHE A 276 -13.15 -14.50 6.75
N ASN A 277 -12.31 -14.87 5.80
CA ASN A 277 -11.98 -16.28 5.59
C ASN A 277 -10.92 -16.66 6.62
N TYR A 278 -11.16 -17.72 7.39
CA TYR A 278 -10.20 -18.19 8.38
C TYR A 278 -9.54 -19.48 7.87
N GLU A 279 -8.21 -19.51 7.80
CA GLU A 279 -7.44 -20.65 7.33
C GLU A 279 -6.33 -21.01 8.34
N ALA A 280 -6.21 -22.29 8.65
CA ALA A 280 -5.20 -22.86 9.54
C ALA A 280 -4.16 -23.68 8.75
N ASP A 281 -3.12 -24.16 9.45
CA ASP A 281 -2.00 -24.90 8.86
C ASP A 281 -1.38 -24.17 7.65
N GLY A 282 -1.14 -22.86 7.81
CA GLY A 282 -0.53 -22.03 6.77
C GLY A 282 -1.39 -21.85 5.52
N GLY A 283 -2.71 -21.96 5.66
CA GLY A 283 -3.66 -21.81 4.53
C GLY A 283 -4.18 -23.13 3.98
N SER A 284 -3.67 -24.27 4.46
CA SER A 284 -4.03 -25.59 3.91
C SER A 284 -5.40 -26.09 4.41
N VAL A 285 -5.86 -25.60 5.57
CA VAL A 285 -7.12 -26.01 6.20
C VAL A 285 -8.07 -24.82 6.29
N TYR A 286 -9.17 -24.85 5.52
CA TYR A 286 -10.22 -23.84 5.63
C TYR A 286 -11.05 -24.06 6.90
N MET A 287 -11.07 -23.04 7.76
CA MET A 287 -11.72 -23.02 9.07
C MET A 287 -13.02 -22.18 9.06
N GLY A 288 -13.59 -21.90 7.88
CA GLY A 288 -14.87 -21.21 7.75
C GLY A 288 -14.78 -19.72 7.48
N GLN A 289 -15.94 -19.13 7.21
CA GLN A 289 -16.12 -17.69 7.01
C GLN A 289 -16.90 -17.07 8.16
N TYR A 290 -16.50 -15.87 8.56
CA TYR A 290 -17.08 -15.11 9.65
C TYR A 290 -17.42 -13.72 9.18
N PHE A 291 -18.65 -13.28 9.44
CA PHE A 291 -18.98 -11.86 9.38
C PHE A 291 -18.98 -11.29 10.79
N ILE A 292 -18.15 -10.28 11.04
CA ILE A 292 -18.09 -9.58 12.32
C ILE A 292 -18.66 -8.18 12.14
N PRO A 293 -19.89 -7.90 12.64
CA PRO A 293 -20.47 -6.57 12.59
C PRO A 293 -19.69 -5.58 13.46
N CYS A 294 -19.62 -4.32 13.06
CA CYS A 294 -18.91 -3.29 13.81
C CYS A 294 -19.43 -3.09 15.23
N ASN A 295 -20.76 -3.12 15.41
CA ASN A 295 -21.35 -2.97 16.74
C ASN A 295 -20.98 -4.15 17.65
N THR A 296 -21.02 -5.37 17.12
CA THR A 296 -20.60 -6.58 17.84
C THR A 296 -19.13 -6.53 18.21
N ALA A 297 -18.26 -6.14 17.27
CA ALA A 297 -16.82 -6.07 17.54
C ALA A 297 -16.52 -5.08 18.67
N LYS A 298 -17.11 -3.87 18.61
CA LYS A 298 -16.97 -2.84 19.64
C LYS A 298 -17.55 -3.31 20.99
N GLU A 299 -18.74 -3.91 21.00
CA GLU A 299 -19.37 -4.44 22.22
C GLU A 299 -18.51 -5.52 22.90
N LEU A 300 -17.92 -6.44 22.12
CA LEU A 300 -17.02 -7.47 22.65
C LEU A 300 -15.74 -6.83 23.23
N MET A 301 -15.15 -5.87 22.52
CA MET A 301 -13.98 -5.14 23.01
C MET A 301 -14.28 -4.36 24.30
N ASP A 302 -15.46 -3.76 24.41
CA ASP A 302 -15.90 -3.03 25.61
C ASP A 302 -16.22 -3.97 26.78
N THR A 303 -16.87 -5.12 26.50
CA THR A 303 -17.29 -6.10 27.50
C THR A 303 -16.11 -6.79 28.17
N PHE A 304 -15.15 -7.25 27.37
CA PHE A 304 -13.98 -7.97 27.86
C PHE A 304 -12.81 -7.03 28.16
N GLY A 305 -12.84 -5.79 27.69
CA GLY A 305 -11.74 -4.85 27.78
C GLY A 305 -10.59 -5.21 26.85
N ARG A 306 -9.64 -4.27 26.69
CA ARG A 306 -8.41 -4.49 25.93
C ARG A 306 -7.40 -5.25 26.78
N GLY A 307 -7.02 -6.43 26.31
CA GLY A 307 -6.05 -7.31 26.94
C GLY A 307 -4.65 -7.09 26.41
N ARG A 308 -3.94 -8.20 26.18
CA ARG A 308 -2.57 -8.16 25.66
C ARG A 308 -2.51 -7.69 24.22
N GLN A 309 -1.34 -7.19 23.85
CA GLN A 309 -0.97 -6.96 22.46
C GLN A 309 -0.52 -8.29 21.83
N ILE A 310 -0.92 -8.51 20.58
CA ILE A 310 -0.42 -9.58 19.73
C ILE A 310 0.09 -9.01 18.42
N SER A 311 1.14 -9.62 17.89
CA SER A 311 1.66 -9.31 16.56
C SER A 311 0.81 -9.99 15.49
N VAL A 312 0.44 -9.24 14.44
CA VAL A 312 -0.26 -9.75 13.26
C VAL A 312 0.44 -9.20 12.02
N GLU A 313 0.81 -10.06 11.07
CA GLU A 313 1.33 -9.64 9.77
C GLU A 313 0.18 -9.20 8.86
N MET A 314 0.39 -8.15 8.07
CA MET A 314 -0.63 -7.59 7.19
C MET A 314 -0.13 -7.68 5.75
N GLU A 315 -0.96 -8.21 4.85
CA GLU A 315 -0.65 -8.30 3.41
C GLU A 315 -1.82 -7.71 2.62
N GLU A 316 -1.57 -6.97 1.55
CA GLU A 316 -2.61 -6.48 0.64
C GLU A 316 -2.18 -6.66 -0.81
N GLY A 317 -2.95 -7.42 -1.58
CA GLY A 317 -2.65 -7.65 -3.00
C GLY A 317 -1.29 -8.34 -3.25
N GLY A 318 -0.80 -9.12 -2.29
CA GLY A 318 0.53 -9.75 -2.34
C GLY A 318 1.68 -8.85 -1.87
N PHE A 319 1.40 -7.63 -1.42
CA PHE A 319 2.38 -6.73 -0.81
C PHE A 319 2.35 -6.85 0.70
N ASP A 320 3.52 -7.02 1.31
CA ASP A 320 3.70 -7.00 2.76
C ASP A 320 3.55 -5.57 3.28
N LEU A 321 2.55 -5.36 4.15
CA LEU A 321 2.28 -4.09 4.83
C LEU A 321 2.96 -4.03 6.21
N GLY A 322 3.71 -5.07 6.59
CA GLY A 322 4.44 -5.19 7.83
C GLY A 322 3.62 -5.83 8.96
N THR A 323 4.18 -5.75 10.17
CA THR A 323 3.56 -6.28 11.38
C THR A 323 2.85 -5.17 12.15
N THR A 324 1.61 -5.41 12.55
CA THR A 324 0.85 -4.54 13.45
C THR A 324 0.68 -5.17 14.82
N GLN A 325 0.65 -4.35 15.86
CA GLN A 325 0.32 -4.76 17.23
C GLN A 325 -1.17 -4.55 17.47
N GLN A 326 -1.88 -5.63 17.75
CA GLN A 326 -3.31 -5.61 17.97
C GLN A 326 -3.65 -5.99 19.42
N ALA A 327 -4.33 -5.10 20.12
CA ALA A 327 -4.84 -5.41 21.45
C ALA A 327 -6.07 -6.30 21.31
N VAL A 328 -5.99 -7.55 21.77
CA VAL A 328 -7.13 -8.49 21.77
C VAL A 328 -7.96 -8.35 23.04
N PRO A 329 -9.23 -8.77 23.05
CA PRO A 329 -10.04 -8.88 24.27
C PRO A 329 -9.27 -9.49 25.46
N ALA A 330 -9.43 -8.92 26.66
CA ALA A 330 -8.85 -9.50 27.87
C ALA A 330 -9.66 -10.73 28.28
N LEU A 331 -9.09 -11.90 28.07
CA LEU A 331 -9.78 -13.18 28.20
C LEU A 331 -9.11 -14.07 29.25
N PRO A 332 -9.22 -13.74 30.55
CA PRO A 332 -8.79 -14.67 31.59
C PRO A 332 -9.63 -15.95 31.54
N ASP A 333 -9.09 -17.05 32.08
CA ASP A 333 -9.75 -18.37 32.08
C ASP A 333 -11.20 -18.32 32.59
N SER A 334 -11.48 -17.46 33.58
CA SER A 334 -12.82 -17.26 34.14
C SER A 334 -13.84 -16.68 33.15
N MET A 335 -13.40 -15.99 32.10
CA MET A 335 -14.25 -15.36 31.09
C MET A 335 -14.36 -16.16 29.79
N MET A 336 -13.52 -17.18 29.58
CA MET A 336 -13.49 -17.96 28.34
C MET A 336 -14.84 -18.60 27.98
N ALA A 337 -15.57 -19.10 28.97
CA ALA A 337 -16.89 -19.69 28.75
C ALA A 337 -17.95 -18.65 28.34
N GLN A 338 -17.81 -17.40 28.78
CA GLN A 338 -18.68 -16.30 28.34
C GLN A 338 -18.31 -15.85 26.93
N PHE A 339 -17.01 -15.66 26.67
CA PHE A 339 -16.51 -15.27 25.35
C PHE A 339 -16.93 -16.27 24.27
N ARG A 340 -16.70 -17.57 24.48
CA ARG A 340 -17.10 -18.60 23.50
C ARG A 340 -18.58 -18.57 23.20
N ARG A 341 -19.44 -18.42 24.22
CA ARG A 341 -20.89 -18.31 24.00
C ARG A 341 -21.22 -17.09 23.16
N GLN A 342 -20.75 -15.91 23.57
CA GLN A 342 -21.05 -14.67 22.84
C GLN A 342 -20.50 -14.68 21.41
N VAL A 343 -19.30 -15.21 21.19
CA VAL A 343 -18.68 -15.24 19.87
C VAL A 343 -19.30 -16.31 18.97
N VAL A 344 -19.53 -17.52 19.48
CA VAL A 344 -20.14 -18.61 18.68
C VAL A 344 -21.60 -18.30 18.38
N ASP A 345 -22.36 -17.80 19.36
CA ASP A 345 -23.78 -17.48 19.18
C ASP A 345 -23.99 -16.30 18.22
N VAL A 346 -23.04 -15.36 18.17
CA VAL A 346 -23.18 -14.14 17.36
C VAL A 346 -22.53 -14.27 15.98
N LEU A 347 -21.37 -14.92 15.87
CA LEU A 347 -20.66 -15.02 14.60
C LEU A 347 -21.17 -16.18 13.72
N THR A 348 -21.96 -17.10 14.28
CA THR A 348 -22.63 -18.22 13.57
C THR A 348 -21.84 -18.72 12.36
N PRO A 349 -20.65 -19.30 12.56
CA PRO A 349 -19.80 -19.67 11.45
C PRO A 349 -20.53 -20.64 10.52
N GLU A 350 -20.43 -20.39 9.21
CA GLU A 350 -20.97 -21.33 8.23
C GLU A 350 -20.19 -22.65 8.34
N CYS A 351 -20.90 -23.71 8.73
CA CYS A 351 -20.32 -25.04 8.79
C CYS A 351 -20.18 -25.58 7.36
N SER A 352 -19.03 -26.19 7.08
CA SER A 352 -18.79 -26.78 5.76
C SER A 352 -19.76 -27.92 5.43
N ASP A 353 -19.97 -28.17 4.14
CA ASP A 353 -20.77 -29.29 3.60
C ASP A 353 -20.22 -30.62 4.12
N GLY A 354 -20.82 -31.11 5.21
CA GLY A 354 -20.28 -32.20 6.03
C GLY A 354 -20.57 -32.05 7.53
N GLY A 355 -21.16 -30.93 7.95
CA GLY A 355 -21.55 -30.68 9.35
C GLY A 355 -20.36 -30.36 10.24
N LEU A 356 -19.22 -30.02 9.65
CA LEU A 356 -18.04 -29.60 10.37
C LEU A 356 -18.06 -28.11 10.54
N CYS A 357 -18.43 -27.71 11.74
CA CYS A 357 -18.36 -26.34 12.15
C CYS A 357 -16.91 -26.02 12.55
N PRO A 358 -16.46 -24.80 12.30
CA PRO A 358 -15.16 -24.35 12.78
C PRO A 358 -15.00 -24.56 14.29
N GLY A 359 -13.93 -25.26 14.67
CA GLY A 359 -13.68 -25.68 16.06
C GLY A 359 -14.13 -27.10 16.40
N ASP A 360 -14.89 -27.79 15.54
CA ASP A 360 -15.40 -29.16 15.80
C ASP A 360 -14.47 -30.30 15.35
N ARG A 361 -13.30 -30.02 14.79
CA ARG A 361 -12.24 -31.03 14.54
C ARG A 361 -10.84 -30.40 14.60
N ILE A 362 -9.99 -30.90 15.51
CA ILE A 362 -8.91 -31.87 15.26
C ILE A 362 -8.78 -32.77 16.50
#